data_AF-A0A6I2U8A5-F1
#
_entry.id   AF-A0A6I2U8A5-F1
#
_cell.length_a   1.000
_cell.length_b   1.000
_cell.length_c   1.000
_cell.angle_alpha   90.00
_cell.angle_beta   90.00
_cell.angle_gamma   90.00
#
_symmetry.space_group_name_H-M   'P 1'
#
loop_
_entity.id
_entity.type
_entity.pdbx_description
1 polymer ?
#
loop_
_entity_poly.entity_id
_entity_poly.type
_entity_poly.pdbx_seq_one_letter_code
_entity_poly.pdbx_strand_id
1 'polypeptide(L)'
;MKHIRSINKYECCLPEYLQHDLDAYKEGLKNNSSPIDCLWGELYGSINAALINDGAITPLQADYLRKKYLWKDDMEDDNGYQ
;
A
#
# COMPACT_ATOMS: atom_id res chain seq x y z
N MET A 1 12.75 -14.61 23.60
CA MET A 1 11.86 -13.43 23.63
C MET A 1 11.18 -13.33 22.27
N LYS A 2 9.85 -13.47 22.19
CA LYS A 2 9.14 -13.32 20.92
C LYS A 2 9.14 -11.84 20.56
N HIS A 3 9.71 -11.46 19.42
CA HIS A 3 9.63 -10.08 18.92
C HIS A 3 8.15 -9.73 18.74
N ILE A 4 7.62 -8.86 19.61
CA ILE A 4 6.31 -8.25 19.39
C ILE A 4 6.51 -7.31 18.21
N ARG A 5 6.11 -7.76 17.02
CA ARG A 5 6.12 -6.92 15.81
C ARG A 5 5.13 -5.79 16.07
N SER A 6 5.62 -4.55 16.13
CA SER A 6 4.76 -3.38 16.23
C SER A 6 3.81 -3.39 15.02
N ILE A 7 2.52 -3.63 15.27
CA ILE A 7 1.49 -3.59 14.23
C ILE A 7 1.28 -2.12 13.91
N ASN A 8 1.52 -1.73 12.66
CA ASN A 8 1.21 -0.37 12.25
C ASN A 8 -0.32 -0.19 12.26
N LYS A 9 -0.82 0.79 13.02
CA LYS A 9 -2.25 1.10 13.13
C LYS A 9 -2.93 1.42 11.80
N TYR A 10 -2.16 1.78 10.77
CA TYR A 10 -2.68 2.08 9.44
C TYR A 10 -2.75 0.86 8.52
N GLU A 11 -2.20 -0.28 8.94
CA GLU A 11 -2.24 -1.56 8.22
C GLU A 11 -3.04 -2.64 8.97
N CYS A 12 -3.71 -2.26 10.06
CA CYS A 12 -4.61 -3.16 10.78
C CYS A 12 -6.06 -2.89 10.38
N CYS A 13 -6.90 -3.93 10.51
CA CYS A 13 -8.34 -3.85 10.28
C CYS A 13 -8.74 -3.38 8.87
N LEU A 14 -7.95 -3.73 7.86
CA LEU A 14 -8.31 -3.48 6.46
C LEU A 14 -9.45 -4.44 6.05
N PRO A 15 -10.38 -4.02 5.18
CA PRO A 15 -11.30 -4.94 4.52
C PRO A 15 -10.55 -6.08 3.84
N GLU A 16 -11.16 -7.28 3.81
CA GLU A 16 -10.51 -8.49 3.30
C GLU A 16 -9.97 -8.32 1.87
N TYR A 17 -10.75 -7.69 0.98
CA TYR A 17 -10.31 -7.43 -0.39
C TYR A 17 -9.09 -6.50 -0.45
N LEU A 18 -9.05 -5.46 0.38
CA LEU A 18 -7.92 -4.53 0.42
C LEU A 18 -6.68 -5.21 1.00
N GLN A 19 -6.85 -6.03 2.03
CA GLN A 19 -5.76 -6.82 2.60
C GLN A 19 -5.19 -7.80 1.56
N HIS A 20 -6.06 -8.48 0.81
CA HIS A 20 -5.67 -9.40 -0.24
C HIS A 20 -4.83 -8.72 -1.33
N ASP A 21 -5.29 -7.59 -1.86
CA ASP A 21 -4.55 -6.87 -2.92
C ASP A 21 -3.24 -6.27 -2.41
N LEU A 22 -3.21 -5.84 -1.13
CA LEU A 22 -1.99 -5.38 -0.48
C LEU A 22 -0.95 -6.50 -0.36
N ASP A 23 -1.38 -7.70 0.02
CA ASP A 23 -0.50 -8.86 0.12
C ASP A 23 -0.05 -9.37 -1.25
N ALA A 24 -0.92 -9.37 -2.24
CA ALA A 24 -0.59 -9.70 -3.63
C ALA A 24 0.47 -8.75 -4.20
N TYR A 25 0.31 -7.43 -3.98
CA TYR A 25 1.29 -6.43 -4.40
C TYR A 25 2.64 -6.61 -3.68
N LYS A 26 2.64 -6.83 -2.35
CA LYS A 26 3.87 -7.10 -1.56
C LYS A 26 4.61 -8.33 -2.06
N GLU A 27 3.89 -9.41 -2.35
CA GLU A 27 4.49 -10.64 -2.87
C GLU A 27 4.97 -10.46 -4.32
N GLY A 28 4.25 -9.67 -5.11
CA GLY A 28 4.67 -9.25 -6.45
C GLY A 28 6.00 -8.51 -6.45
N LEU A 29 6.18 -7.53 -5.55
CA LEU A 29 7.45 -6.82 -5.35
C LEU A 29 8.57 -7.78 -4.92
N LYS A 30 8.29 -8.65 -3.93
CA LYS A 30 9.27 -9.59 -3.39
C LYS A 30 9.79 -10.58 -4.44
N ASN A 31 8.94 -11.00 -5.37
CA ASN A 31 9.28 -11.98 -6.40
C ASN A 31 9.65 -11.37 -7.76
N ASN A 32 9.76 -10.04 -7.87
CA ASN A 32 9.95 -9.34 -9.13
C ASN A 32 8.95 -9.79 -10.21
N SER A 33 7.68 -9.88 -9.80
CA SER A 33 6.59 -10.38 -10.66
C SER A 33 6.45 -9.52 -11.90
N SER A 34 6.33 -10.16 -13.07
CA SER A 34 6.15 -9.47 -14.36
C SER A 34 4.92 -8.55 -14.42
N PRO A 35 3.75 -8.90 -13.84
CA PRO A 35 2.57 -8.02 -13.85
C PRO A 35 2.51 -7.03 -12.66
N ILE A 36 3.63 -6.42 -12.26
CA ILE A 36 3.64 -5.50 -11.10
C ILE A 36 2.73 -4.28 -11.31
N ASP A 37 2.59 -3.80 -12.55
CA ASP A 37 1.73 -2.66 -12.90
C ASP A 37 0.24 -2.99 -12.70
N CYS A 38 -0.15 -4.25 -12.95
CA CYS A 38 -1.52 -4.71 -12.68
C CYS A 38 -1.80 -4.74 -11.18
N LEU A 39 -0.89 -5.33 -10.41
CA LEU A 39 -1.00 -5.40 -8.95
C LEU A 39 -1.02 -3.99 -8.32
N TRP A 40 -0.27 -3.04 -8.88
CA TRP A 40 -0.31 -1.63 -8.48
C TRP A 40 -1.71 -1.04 -8.69
N GLY A 41 -2.31 -1.27 -9.86
CA GLY A 41 -3.65 -0.81 -10.20
C GLY A 41 -4.75 -1.42 -9.33
N GLU A 42 -4.64 -2.72 -9.05
CA GLU A 42 -5.55 -3.46 -8.14
C GLU A 42 -5.49 -2.86 -6.74
N LEU A 43 -4.30 -2.72 -6.16
CA LEU A 43 -4.13 -2.11 -4.83
C LEU A 43 -4.62 -0.66 -4.80
N TYR A 44 -4.31 0.15 -5.82
CA TYR A 44 -4.81 1.53 -5.91
C TYR A 44 -6.34 1.59 -5.94
N GLY A 45 -6.97 0.72 -6.74
CA GLY A 45 -8.41 0.58 -6.84
C GLY A 45 -9.05 0.19 -5.50
N SER A 46 -8.50 -0.81 -4.82
CA SER A 46 -9.01 -1.29 -3.54
C SER A 46 -8.87 -0.27 -2.42
N ILE A 47 -7.78 0.52 -2.38
CA ILE A 47 -7.65 1.63 -1.43
C ILE A 47 -8.76 2.66 -1.65
N ASN A 48 -9.06 2.98 -2.91
CA ASN A 48 -10.11 3.94 -3.25
C ASN A 48 -11.51 3.41 -2.94
N ALA A 49 -11.79 2.12 -3.23
CA ALA A 49 -13.07 1.50 -2.90
C ALA A 49 -13.32 1.51 -1.37
N ALA A 50 -12.30 1.13 -0.59
CA ALA A 50 -12.38 1.13 0.87
C ALA A 50 -12.60 2.53 1.45
N LEU A 51 -12.03 3.56 0.83
CA LEU A 51 -12.19 4.95 1.27
C LEU A 51 -13.54 5.55 0.83
N ILE A 52 -13.87 5.47 -0.46
CA ILE A 52 -14.93 6.26 -1.09
C ILE A 52 -16.28 5.53 -1.06
N ASN A 53 -16.27 4.24 -1.39
CA ASN A 53 -17.51 3.47 -1.53
C ASN A 53 -17.96 2.92 -0.18
N ASP A 54 -17.03 2.33 0.57
CA ASP A 54 -17.34 1.60 1.81
C ASP A 54 -17.17 2.46 3.07
N GLY A 55 -16.32 3.50 3.00
CA GLY A 55 -15.92 4.26 4.20
C GLY A 55 -15.22 3.42 5.27
N ALA A 56 -14.67 2.28 4.90
CA ALA A 56 -14.08 1.29 5.81
C ALA A 56 -12.69 1.67 6.32
N ILE A 57 -12.01 2.60 5.63
CA ILE A 57 -10.74 3.19 6.08
C ILE A 57 -10.82 4.71 6.10
N THR A 58 -10.04 5.33 6.97
CA THR A 58 -9.93 6.79 7.04
C THR A 58 -9.10 7.36 5.88
N PRO A 59 -9.27 8.66 5.54
CA PRO A 59 -8.36 9.34 4.60
C PRO A 59 -6.88 9.20 4.98
N LEU A 60 -6.56 9.28 6.28
CA LEU A 60 -5.20 9.09 6.77
C LEU A 60 -4.65 7.67 6.55
N GLN A 61 -5.48 6.63 6.69
CA GLN A 61 -5.09 5.27 6.35
C GLN A 61 -4.83 5.13 4.85
N ALA A 62 -5.73 5.66 4.01
CA ALA A 62 -5.58 5.60 2.56
C ALA A 62 -4.29 6.31 2.11
N ASP A 63 -4.02 7.51 2.62
CA ASP A 63 -2.81 8.28 2.31
C ASP A 63 -1.54 7.56 2.77
N TYR A 64 -1.56 6.97 3.96
CA TYR A 64 -0.45 6.15 4.46
C TYR A 64 -0.16 4.97 3.52
N LEU A 65 -1.19 4.23 3.11
CA LEU A 65 -1.04 3.07 2.23
C LEU A 65 -0.48 3.46 0.86
N ARG A 66 -1.00 4.53 0.24
CA ARG A 66 -0.50 5.01 -1.06
C ARG A 66 0.95 5.46 -0.97
N LYS A 67 1.29 6.29 0.01
CA LYS A 67 2.67 6.78 0.21
C LYS A 67 3.66 5.65 0.46
N LYS A 68 3.28 4.65 1.25
CA LYS A 68 4.19 3.56 1.59
C LYS A 68 4.40 2.57 0.46
N TYR A 69 3.35 2.27 -0.30
CA TYR A 69 3.36 1.13 -1.22
C TYR A 69 3.31 1.52 -2.68
N LEU A 70 2.62 2.60 -3.04
CA LEU A 70 2.32 2.93 -4.44
C LEU A 70 3.17 4.07 -4.98
N TRP A 71 3.56 5.00 -4.12
CA TRP A 71 4.46 6.09 -4.46
C TRP A 71 5.83 5.77 -3.87
N LYS A 72 6.87 5.81 -4.70
CA LYS A 72 8.22 5.93 -4.15
C LYS A 72 8.28 7.34 -3.58
N ASP A 73 8.70 7.47 -2.32
CA ASP A 73 9.08 8.79 -1.83
C ASP A 73 10.28 9.23 -2.69
N ASP A 74 10.04 10.08 -3.69
CA ASP A 74 11.07 10.80 -4.46
C ASP A 74 11.69 11.90 -3.57
N MET A 75 11.99 11.58 -2.30
CA MET A 75 12.58 12.48 -1.31
C MET A 75 14.08 12.23 -1.12
N GLU A 76 14.74 11.66 -2.13
CA GLU A 76 16.21 11.56 -2.21
C GLU A 76 16.75 11.93 -3.61
N ASP A 77 16.11 12.83 -4.37
CA ASP A 77 16.69 13.35 -5.62
C ASP A 77 16.73 14.88 -5.77
N ASP A 78 16.83 15.64 -4.66
CA ASP A 78 17.31 17.03 -4.72
C ASP A 78 18.84 17.07 -4.91
N ASN A 79 19.33 16.54 -6.03
CA ASN A 79 20.73 16.64 -6.47
C ASN A 79 20.92 16.42 -7.98
N GLY A 80 19.99 16.85 -8.85
CA GLY A 80 20.17 16.50 -10.26
C GLY A 80 19.31 17.13 -11.34
N TYR A 81 18.91 18.40 -11.23
CA TYR A 81 18.67 19.19 -12.44
C TYR A 81 19.87 20.10 -12.68
N GLN A 82 20.75 19.65 -13.57
CA GLN A 82 21.64 20.53 -14.34
C GLN A 82 20.91 21.00 -15.59
#